data_AF-A0A377XS21-F1
#
_entry.id   AF-A0A377XS21-F1
#
_cell.length_a   1.000
_cell.length_b   1.000
_cell.length_c   1.000
_cell.angle_alpha   90.00
_cell.angle_beta   90.00
_cell.angle_gamma   90.00
#
_symmetry.space_group_name_H-M   'P 1'
#
loop_
_entity.id
_entity.type
_entity.pdbx_description
1 polymer ?
#
loop_
_entity_poly.entity_id
_entity_poly.type
_entity_poly.pdbx_seq_one_letter_code
_entity_poly.pdbx_strand_id
1 'polypeptide(L)'
;MAYEIVFDVTDFERSLGELIRSFEDRAPLMRMLAGMMEDAVQENFEQQGRPKWLGWSPRYAKRRGPGQILQRSGRLASSIVQYSDKRYGDRRTNVIYAGIHQSGGK
;
A
#
# COMPACT_ATOMS: atom_id res chain seq x y z
N MET A 1 24.53 -58.12 13.34
CA MET A 1 23.23 -57.44 13.55
C MET A 1 23.15 -56.31 12.54
N ALA A 2 22.10 -56.29 11.72
CA ALA A 2 21.84 -55.18 10.82
C ALA A 2 20.86 -54.24 11.51
N TYR A 3 21.18 -52.95 11.56
CA TYR A 3 20.28 -51.93 12.07
C TYR A 3 19.53 -51.33 10.88
N GLU A 4 18.21 -51.30 10.98
CA GLU A 4 17.36 -50.58 10.04
C GLU A 4 17.13 -49.17 10.59
N ILE A 5 17.51 -48.16 9.82
CA ILE A 5 17.30 -46.75 10.17
C ILE A 5 16.12 -46.27 9.33
N VAL A 6 15.04 -45.88 10.00
CA VAL A 6 13.85 -45.29 9.37
C VAL A 6 13.81 -43.81 9.71
N PHE A 7 13.73 -42.97 8.67
CA PHE A 7 13.57 -41.52 8.82
C PHE A 7 12.10 -41.15 8.61
N ASP A 8 11.49 -40.48 9.58
CA ASP A 8 10.21 -39.80 9.39
C ASP A 8 10.47 -38.40 8.83
N VAL A 9 10.01 -38.17 7.61
CA VAL A 9 10.18 -36.90 6.88
C VAL A 9 8.86 -36.13 6.71
N THR A 10 7.79 -36.57 7.35
CA THR A 10 6.43 -36.06 7.14
C THR A 10 6.32 -34.55 7.38
N ASP A 11 6.91 -34.06 8.46
CA ASP A 11 6.85 -32.64 8.82
C ASP A 11 7.71 -31.76 7.90
N PHE A 12 8.82 -32.32 7.38
CA PHE A 12 9.66 -31.64 6.41
C PHE A 12 8.91 -31.46 5.08
N GLU A 13 8.30 -32.53 4.57
CA GLU A 13 7.52 -32.49 3.32
C GLU A 13 6.32 -31.55 3.43
N ARG A 14 5.62 -31.57 4.58
CA ARG A 14 4.52 -30.63 4.85
C ARG A 14 4.98 -29.18 4.78
N SER A 15 6.05 -28.85 5.50
CA SER A 15 6.58 -27.48 5.61
C SER A 15 7.10 -26.98 4.25
N LEU A 16 7.82 -27.83 3.51
CA LEU A 16 8.30 -27.51 2.17
C LEU A 16 7.13 -27.28 1.19
N GLY A 17 6.08 -28.10 1.27
CA GLY A 17 4.89 -27.95 0.46
C GLY A 17 4.08 -26.68 0.78
N GLU A 18 4.03 -26.25 2.04
CA GLU A 18 3.44 -24.95 2.42
C GLU A 18 4.23 -23.78 1.85
N LEU A 19 5.56 -23.86 1.92
CA LEU A 19 6.44 -22.83 1.36
C LEU A 19 6.25 -22.70 -0.15
N ILE A 20 6.26 -23.81 -0.90
CA ILE A 20 6.03 -23.81 -2.35
C ILE A 20 4.68 -23.16 -2.68
N ARG A 21 3.60 -23.58 -2.00
CA ARG A 21 2.25 -23.00 -2.20
C ARG A 21 2.23 -21.50 -1.94
N SER A 22 2.96 -21.00 -0.94
CA SER A 22 3.05 -19.57 -0.64
C SER A 22 3.75 -18.77 -1.75
N PHE A 23 4.69 -19.40 -2.47
CA PHE A 23 5.36 -18.80 -3.62
C PHE A 23 4.54 -18.88 -4.90
N GLU A 24 3.69 -19.89 -5.05
CA GLU A 24 2.76 -20.07 -6.17
C GLU A 24 1.53 -19.14 -6.06
N ASP A 25 0.94 -19.03 -4.87
CA ASP A 25 -0.17 -18.11 -4.59
C ASP A 25 0.25 -16.99 -3.62
N ARG A 26 0.81 -15.94 -4.21
CA ARG A 26 1.25 -14.75 -3.48
C ARG A 26 0.10 -13.78 -3.20
N ALA A 27 -1.14 -14.08 -3.59
CA ALA A 27 -2.26 -13.17 -3.40
C ALA A 27 -2.49 -12.77 -1.94
N PRO A 28 -2.37 -13.66 -0.92
CA PRO A 28 -2.49 -13.26 0.47
C PRO A 28 -1.44 -12.22 0.90
N LEU A 29 -0.18 -12.41 0.48
CA LEU A 29 0.90 -11.47 0.75
C LEU A 29 0.66 -10.13 0.05
N MET A 30 0.29 -10.15 -1.23
CA MET A 30 0.04 -8.93 -2.00
C MET A 30 -1.15 -8.13 -1.46
N ARG A 31 -2.20 -8.80 -0.98
CA ARG A 31 -3.32 -8.14 -0.27
C ARG A 31 -2.86 -7.44 1.01
N MET A 32 -2.03 -8.11 1.81
CA MET A 32 -1.52 -7.53 3.05
C MET A 32 -0.63 -6.31 2.78
N LEU A 33 0.25 -6.41 1.78
CA LEU A 33 1.08 -5.29 1.34
C LEU A 33 0.24 -4.13 0.80
N ALA A 34 -0.78 -4.41 -0.03
CA ALA A 34 -1.70 -3.40 -0.54
C ALA A 34 -2.46 -2.68 0.59
N GLY A 35 -2.87 -3.42 1.64
CA GLY A 35 -3.48 -2.87 2.85
C GLY A 35 -2.56 -1.91 3.60
N MET A 36 -1.35 -2.36 3.96
CA MET A 36 -0.35 -1.49 4.61
C MET A 36 -0.03 -0.25 3.77
N MET A 37 -0.01 -0.43 2.45
CA MET A 37 0.14 0.65 1.51
C MET A 37 -1.04 1.63 1.61
N GLU A 38 -2.29 1.18 1.53
CA GLU A 38 -3.46 2.07 1.70
C GLU A 38 -3.39 2.87 3.00
N ASP A 39 -3.13 2.19 4.12
CA ASP A 39 -3.01 2.81 5.44
C ASP A 39 -1.96 3.94 5.44
N ALA A 40 -0.77 3.68 4.88
CA ALA A 40 0.30 4.68 4.81
C ALA A 40 -0.09 5.91 3.97
N VAL A 41 -0.89 5.73 2.92
CA VAL A 41 -1.37 6.85 2.09
C VAL A 41 -2.42 7.65 2.83
N GLN A 42 -3.38 6.97 3.47
CA GLN A 42 -4.42 7.62 4.25
C GLN A 42 -3.82 8.41 5.42
N GLU A 43 -2.85 7.84 6.12
CA GLU A 43 -2.13 8.51 7.20
C GLU A 43 -1.36 9.75 6.69
N ASN A 44 -0.80 9.70 5.48
CA ASN A 44 -0.13 10.86 4.87
C ASN A 44 -1.14 12.00 4.58
N PHE A 45 -2.33 11.64 4.10
CA PHE A 45 -3.43 12.60 3.91
C PHE A 45 -3.94 13.20 5.21
N GLU A 46 -3.98 12.44 6.30
CA GLU A 46 -4.38 12.93 7.62
C GLU A 46 -3.33 13.88 8.19
N GLN A 47 -2.05 13.49 8.13
CA GLN A 47 -0.94 14.27 8.68
C GLN A 47 -0.55 15.50 7.83
N GLN A 48 -1.17 15.68 6.66
CA GLN A 48 -0.87 16.78 5.74
C GLN A 48 0.59 16.72 5.24
N GLY A 49 1.09 15.52 4.95
CA GLY A 49 2.47 15.29 4.57
C GLY A 49 3.28 14.59 5.65
N ARG A 50 4.26 13.77 5.24
CA ARG A 50 5.30 13.20 6.12
C ARG A 50 6.69 13.36 5.46
N PRO A 51 7.54 14.31 5.90
CA PRO A 51 7.27 15.31 6.93
C PRO A 51 6.15 16.28 6.50
N LYS A 52 5.52 16.94 7.47
CA LYS A 52 4.39 17.85 7.23
C LYS A 52 4.78 18.91 6.20
N TRP A 53 3.89 19.15 5.23
CA TRP A 53 4.18 20.12 4.19
C TRP A 53 4.22 21.54 4.72
N LEU A 54 5.06 22.37 4.08
CA LEU A 54 5.03 23.81 4.27
C LEU A 54 3.63 24.33 3.95
N GLY A 55 3.06 25.10 4.88
CA GLY A 55 1.74 25.69 4.73
C GLY A 55 1.61 26.55 3.47
N TRP A 56 0.38 26.88 3.10
CA TRP A 56 0.15 27.77 1.97
C TRP A 56 0.68 29.18 2.22
N SER A 57 1.02 29.87 1.13
CA SER A 57 1.27 31.32 1.22
C SER A 57 0.01 32.04 1.73
N PRO A 58 0.15 33.15 2.48
CA PRO A 58 -0.99 33.88 3.04
C PRO A 58 -2.02 34.32 1.97
N ARG A 59 -1.53 34.73 0.79
CA ARG A 59 -2.36 35.12 -0.35
C ARG A 59 -3.22 33.96 -0.85
N TYR A 60 -2.64 32.76 -0.95
CA TYR A 60 -3.37 31.58 -1.41
C TYR A 60 -4.34 31.08 -0.35
N ALA A 61 -3.95 31.07 0.93
CA ALA A 61 -4.81 30.70 2.05
C ALA A 61 -6.08 31.59 2.10
N LYS A 62 -5.94 32.90 1.90
CA LYS A 62 -7.08 33.83 1.84
C LYS A 62 -8.04 33.54 0.68
N ARG A 63 -7.52 33.13 -0.48
CA ARG A 63 -8.33 32.81 -1.66
C ARG A 63 -9.00 31.44 -1.57
N ARG A 64 -8.31 30.44 -1.03
CA ARG A 64 -8.81 29.06 -0.94
C ARG A 64 -9.76 28.86 0.24
N GLY A 65 -9.58 29.62 1.32
CA GLY A 65 -10.29 29.42 2.58
C GLY A 65 -9.57 28.44 3.52
N PRO A 66 -10.05 28.29 4.77
CA PRO A 66 -9.48 27.36 5.74
C PRO A 66 -9.61 25.91 5.24
N GLY A 67 -8.68 25.04 5.63
CA GLY A 67 -8.74 23.62 5.28
C GLY A 67 -7.41 22.89 5.37
N GLN A 68 -7.44 21.63 4.94
CA GLN A 68 -6.28 20.74 4.87
C GLN A 68 -5.42 21.07 3.63
N ILE A 69 -4.10 21.02 3.79
CA ILE A 69 -3.11 21.26 2.72
C ILE A 69 -3.28 20.23 1.60
N LEU A 70 -3.37 18.96 1.96
CA LEU A 70 -3.49 17.82 1.03
C LEU A 70 -4.92 17.45 0.67
N GLN A 71 -5.92 18.00 1.35
CA GLN A 71 -7.33 17.68 1.09
C GLN A 71 -8.18 18.94 0.97
N ARG A 72 -8.86 19.08 -0.18
CA ARG A 72 -9.86 20.16 -0.36
C ARG A 72 -11.28 19.66 -0.12
N SER A 73 -11.63 18.50 -0.68
CA SER A 73 -12.97 17.91 -0.59
C SER A 73 -12.93 16.41 -0.27
N GLY A 74 -11.76 15.85 0.07
CA GLY A 74 -11.58 14.40 0.27
C GLY A 74 -11.62 13.54 -1.01
N ARG A 75 -12.08 14.10 -2.15
CA ARG A 75 -12.25 13.37 -3.42
C ARG A 75 -11.00 12.62 -3.91
N LEU A 76 -9.80 13.14 -3.62
CA LEU A 76 -8.56 12.45 -4.00
C LEU A 76 -8.33 11.22 -3.13
N ALA A 77 -8.38 11.38 -1.81
CA ALA A 77 -8.24 10.29 -0.87
C ALA A 77 -9.27 9.19 -1.16
N SER A 78 -10.53 9.56 -1.39
CA SER A 78 -11.60 8.61 -1.73
C SER A 78 -11.49 7.97 -3.12
N SER A 79 -10.59 8.45 -3.99
CA SER A 79 -10.38 7.89 -5.33
C SER A 79 -9.23 6.89 -5.39
N ILE A 80 -8.46 6.78 -4.32
CA ILE A 80 -7.36 5.83 -4.23
C ILE A 80 -7.99 4.50 -3.88
N VAL A 81 -7.90 3.57 -4.83
CA VAL A 81 -8.44 2.23 -4.67
C VAL A 81 -7.29 1.24 -4.66
N GLN A 82 -7.34 0.29 -3.73
CA GLN A 82 -6.43 -0.85 -3.72
C GLN A 82 -6.72 -1.76 -4.93
N TYR A 83 -5.65 -2.19 -5.60
CA TYR A 83 -5.70 -3.29 -6.56
C TYR A 83 -4.60 -4.29 -6.20
N SER A 84 -4.97 -5.55 -6.01
CA SER A 84 -4.00 -6.61 -5.74
C SER A 84 -4.26 -7.81 -6.64
N ASP A 85 -3.21 -8.31 -7.28
CA ASP A 85 -3.22 -9.54 -8.07
C ASP A 85 -2.07 -10.47 -7.62
N LYS A 86 -2.10 -11.74 -8.03
CA LYS A 86 -1.17 -12.82 -7.67
C LYS A 86 0.32 -12.51 -7.96
N ARG A 87 0.61 -11.49 -8.78
CA ARG A 87 1.97 -11.09 -9.18
C ARG A 87 2.39 -9.70 -8.68
N TYR A 88 1.44 -8.81 -8.40
CA TYR A 88 1.72 -7.41 -8.04
C TYR A 88 0.60 -6.85 -7.13
N GLY A 89 0.99 -6.13 -6.08
CA GLY A 89 0.11 -5.18 -5.38
C GLY A 89 0.36 -3.78 -5.95
N ASP A 90 -0.68 -3.11 -6.43
CA ASP A 90 -0.59 -1.79 -7.06
C ASP A 90 -1.65 -0.84 -6.50
N ARG A 91 -1.33 0.45 -6.40
CA ARG A 91 -2.32 1.49 -6.02
C ARG A 91 -2.70 2.30 -7.25
N ARG A 92 -3.99 2.38 -7.55
CA ARG A 92 -4.51 3.13 -8.70
C ARG A 92 -5.42 4.25 -8.23
N THR A 93 -5.40 5.37 -8.96
CA THR A 93 -6.35 6.48 -8.82
C THR A 93 -6.77 6.93 -10.21
N ASN A 94 -8.07 7.14 -10.42
CA ASN A 94 -8.62 7.54 -11.72
C ASN A 94 -8.77 9.06 -11.87
N VAL A 95 -8.17 9.85 -10.97
CA VAL A 95 -8.38 11.29 -10.91
C VAL A 95 -7.25 12.04 -11.62
N ILE A 96 -7.60 12.87 -12.62
CA ILE A 96 -6.65 13.62 -13.48
C ILE A 96 -5.61 14.43 -12.69
N TYR A 97 -5.99 15.04 -11.56
CA TYR A 97 -5.05 15.85 -10.75
C TYR A 97 -4.16 15.02 -9.80
N ALA A 98 -4.29 13.69 -9.79
CA ALA A 98 -3.41 12.81 -9.03
C ALA A 98 -1.96 12.88 -9.51
N GLY A 99 -1.72 13.15 -10.80
CA GLY A 99 -0.36 13.31 -11.34
C GLY A 99 0.41 14.47 -10.70
N ILE A 100 -0.25 15.60 -10.44
CA ILE A 100 0.36 16.75 -9.73
C ILE A 100 0.68 16.38 -8.27
N HIS A 101 -0.14 15.53 -7.65
CA HIS A 101 0.07 15.06 -6.29
C HIS A 101 1.20 14.01 -6.20
N GLN A 102 1.31 13.11 -7.17
CA GLN A 102 2.27 11.99 -7.17
C GLN A 102 3.63 12.37 -7.74
N SER A 103 3.67 13.27 -8.72
CA SER A 103 4.87 13.59 -9.49
C SER A 103 5.24 15.08 -9.44
N GLY A 104 4.47 15.90 -8.72
CA GLY A 104 4.63 17.35 -8.69
C GLY A 104 4.02 18.04 -9.91
N GLY A 105 3.61 19.31 -9.73
CA GLY A 105 3.19 20.18 -10.83
C GLY A 105 4.35 21.07 -11.28
N LYS A 106 4.48 21.29 -12.58
CA LYS A 106 5.31 22.37 -13.14
C LYS A 106 4.56 23.70 -13.10
#